data_AF-A0A0N1PDJ0-F1
#
_entry.id   AF-A0A0N1PDJ0-F1
#
_cell.length_a   1.000
_cell.length_b   1.000
_cell.length_c   1.000
_cell.angle_alpha   90.00
_cell.angle_beta   90.00
_cell.angle_gamma   90.00
#
_symmetry.space_group_name_H-M   'P 1'
#
loop_
_entity.id
_entity.type
_entity.pdbx_description
1 polymer ?
#
loop_
_entity_poly.entity_id
_entity_poly.type
_entity_poly.pdbx_seq_one_letter_code
_entity_poly.pdbx_strand_id
1 'polypeptide(L)'
;MVAQTGRRKRSTTALKFHSKRQRTISDAAVIRGVGIEFDRTLPFWRCYTDLRLASGRRPEVTQRTTQLLCRIPCKVFKRVDVVWARTQVQLREVMRSKPAPLGVTGTTSEPTTSFVSPSENSHHNGTTRTIEYTIDTLHFVHGDAYRKGAGSEHSFHVQSVVLRNAPAVLQCVAGAMVSFSFLVFTSLRLIHACAVRKCHIGQLSRQLEPSVQACAHCTSAPPLKRAKRTEAENASLQATPSLTSCSGAEILSSENSADASAALAFAELQRWCPPSSSRILILGMGGNSMALSLRAVLGPEAVIEVVEVEPAVVAACLRVGTLNDGDSNTTVHLQDVNVCLLTLPNRVYDFIFMDVFEPIGATMKNLHPWVAAAREKLTAGGLLVMNEHQLPSAEGLAPYVKLFGDGNVQAVNLRGWNESVVVCVAPGNPETDSYTLEISKSCTNVAFNVYEALLPGWLPHFSWLVRAKTHSFEKKRCRLWIS
;
A
#
# COMPACT_ATOMS: atom_id res chain seq x y z
N MET A 1 -21.03 67.32 64.17
CA MET A 1 -20.87 67.24 62.70
C MET A 1 -20.30 65.86 62.37
N VAL A 2 -21.12 64.96 61.82
CA VAL A 2 -20.73 63.59 61.48
C VAL A 2 -20.80 63.46 59.97
N ALA A 3 -19.67 63.14 59.33
CA ALA A 3 -19.57 62.98 57.88
C ALA A 3 -19.84 61.52 57.47
N GLN A 4 -20.88 61.32 56.65
CA GLN A 4 -21.19 60.05 55.99
C GLN A 4 -20.34 59.91 54.72
N THR A 5 -19.50 58.88 54.65
CA THR A 5 -18.84 58.45 53.41
C THR A 5 -19.52 57.18 52.86
N GLY A 6 -20.24 57.33 51.75
CA GLY A 6 -20.93 56.25 51.06
C GLY A 6 -20.00 55.27 50.35
N ARG A 7 -20.15 53.97 50.63
CA ARG A 7 -19.50 52.86 49.92
C ARG A 7 -20.14 52.63 48.55
N ARG A 8 -19.37 52.82 47.47
CA ARG A 8 -19.75 52.50 46.08
C ARG A 8 -19.66 50.98 45.84
N LYS A 9 -20.79 50.31 45.58
CA LYS A 9 -20.86 48.91 45.12
C LYS A 9 -20.36 48.82 43.67
N ARG A 10 -19.26 48.07 43.44
CA ARG A 10 -18.79 47.70 42.10
C ARG A 10 -19.76 46.68 41.48
N SER A 11 -20.45 47.08 40.43
CA SER A 11 -21.26 46.19 39.58
C SER A 11 -20.34 45.26 38.79
N THR A 12 -20.50 43.95 38.99
CA THR A 12 -19.85 42.91 38.20
C THR A 12 -20.53 42.83 36.83
N THR A 13 -19.95 43.49 35.84
CA THR A 13 -20.31 43.32 34.43
C THR A 13 -19.99 41.89 34.00
N ALA A 14 -21.03 41.05 33.91
CA ALA A 14 -20.94 39.71 33.35
C ALA A 14 -20.39 39.81 31.90
N LEU A 15 -19.16 39.33 31.70
CA LEU A 15 -18.57 39.12 30.38
C LEU A 15 -19.45 38.11 29.63
N LYS A 16 -20.37 38.63 28.79
CA LYS A 16 -21.14 37.82 27.85
C LYS A 16 -20.18 37.29 26.80
N PHE A 17 -19.65 36.09 27.00
CA PHE A 17 -18.97 35.36 25.95
C PHE A 17 -19.98 35.06 24.85
N HIS A 18 -19.98 35.86 23.79
CA HIS A 18 -20.64 35.48 22.56
C HIS A 18 -19.93 34.25 22.01
N SER A 19 -20.51 33.07 22.27
CA SER A 19 -20.11 31.84 21.59
C SER A 19 -20.34 32.07 20.09
N LYS A 20 -19.28 32.45 19.37
CA LYS A 20 -19.32 32.55 17.91
C LYS A 20 -19.74 31.18 17.40
N ARG A 21 -20.98 31.06 16.88
CA ARG A 21 -21.46 29.84 16.21
C ARG A 21 -20.40 29.44 15.18
N GLN A 22 -19.65 28.39 15.47
CA GLN A 22 -18.70 27.85 14.51
C GLN A 22 -19.52 27.33 13.34
N ARG A 23 -19.23 27.84 12.14
CA ARG A 23 -19.85 27.32 10.91
C ARG A 23 -19.23 25.95 10.64
N THR A 24 -20.08 24.93 10.60
CA THR A 24 -19.70 23.59 10.13
C THR A 24 -19.52 23.63 8.61
N ILE A 25 -18.47 22.99 8.09
CA ILE A 25 -18.30 22.82 6.63
C ILE A 25 -19.45 21.97 6.07
N SER A 26 -20.06 22.40 4.96
CA SER A 26 -21.16 21.67 4.32
C SER A 26 -20.65 20.45 3.54
N ASP A 27 -21.51 19.43 3.38
CA ASP A 27 -21.13 18.21 2.64
C ASP A 27 -20.78 18.50 1.17
N ALA A 28 -21.43 19.48 0.54
CA ALA A 28 -21.06 19.91 -0.81
C ALA A 28 -19.64 20.50 -0.88
N ALA A 29 -19.20 21.21 0.17
CA ALA A 29 -17.83 21.70 0.26
C ALA A 29 -16.84 20.55 0.55
N VAL A 30 -17.25 19.57 1.37
CA VAL A 30 -16.44 18.36 1.62
C VAL A 30 -16.26 17.55 0.34
N ILE A 31 -17.32 17.25 -0.41
CA ILE A 31 -17.26 16.50 -1.68
C ILE A 31 -16.34 17.19 -2.67
N ARG A 32 -16.43 18.53 -2.78
CA ARG A 32 -15.54 19.32 -3.65
C ARG A 32 -14.08 19.21 -3.23
N GLY A 33 -13.78 19.37 -1.94
CA GLY A 33 -12.42 19.29 -1.42
C GLY A 33 -11.81 17.90 -1.56
N VAL A 34 -12.58 16.85 -1.23
CA VAL A 34 -12.22 15.46 -1.49
C VAL A 34 -11.97 15.22 -2.98
N GLY A 35 -12.79 15.81 -3.85
CA GLY A 35 -12.59 15.72 -5.29
C GLY A 35 -11.27 16.35 -5.73
N ILE A 36 -10.95 17.56 -5.27
CA ILE A 36 -9.67 18.21 -5.59
C ILE A 36 -8.49 17.35 -5.12
N GLU A 37 -8.58 16.81 -3.90
CA GLU A 37 -7.54 15.97 -3.33
C GLU A 37 -7.38 14.64 -4.07
N PHE A 38 -8.49 14.03 -4.50
CA PHE A 38 -8.50 12.85 -5.36
C PHE A 38 -7.71 13.11 -6.65
N ASP A 39 -8.00 14.21 -7.35
CA ASP A 39 -7.34 14.53 -8.62
C ASP A 39 -5.84 14.80 -8.42
N ARG A 40 -5.48 15.42 -7.29
CA ARG A 40 -4.08 15.69 -6.89
C ARG A 40 -3.29 14.42 -6.62
N THR A 41 -3.91 13.43 -5.97
CA THR A 41 -3.22 12.23 -5.46
C THR A 41 -3.34 11.01 -6.39
N LEU A 42 -4.34 10.97 -7.28
CA LEU A 42 -4.53 9.89 -8.26
C LEU A 42 -3.27 9.52 -9.05
N PRO A 43 -2.40 10.46 -9.50
CA PRO A 43 -1.19 10.12 -10.24
C PRO A 43 -0.19 9.21 -9.52
N PHE A 44 -0.33 9.09 -8.19
CA PHE A 44 0.52 8.27 -7.32
C PHE A 44 -0.11 6.94 -6.95
N TRP A 45 -1.36 6.70 -7.38
CA TRP A 45 -2.05 5.45 -7.10
C TRP A 45 -1.72 4.40 -8.15
N ARG A 46 -1.69 3.16 -7.70
CA ARG A 46 -1.22 2.04 -8.50
C ARG A 46 -2.02 1.88 -9.79
N CYS A 47 -3.35 1.94 -9.73
CA CYS A 47 -4.19 1.82 -10.92
C CYS A 47 -3.85 2.84 -12.02
N TYR A 48 -3.38 4.04 -11.62
CA TYR A 48 -2.94 5.08 -12.54
C TYR A 48 -1.51 4.83 -13.02
N THR A 49 -0.59 4.47 -12.11
CA THR A 49 0.81 4.22 -12.46
C THR A 49 0.96 3.01 -13.38
N ASP A 50 0.18 1.95 -13.17
CA ASP A 50 0.22 0.74 -13.98
C ASP A 50 -0.25 1.06 -15.42
N LEU A 51 -1.33 1.83 -15.57
CA LEU A 51 -1.76 2.31 -16.89
C LEU A 51 -0.74 3.23 -17.56
N ARG A 52 -0.10 4.10 -16.78
CA ARG A 52 0.97 4.97 -17.29
C ARG A 52 2.17 4.15 -17.78
N LEU A 53 2.55 3.10 -17.05
CA LEU A 53 3.65 2.22 -17.42
C LEU A 53 3.33 1.40 -18.66
N ALA A 54 2.11 0.86 -18.77
CA ALA A 54 1.66 0.08 -19.91
C ALA A 54 1.61 0.92 -21.21
N SER A 55 1.09 2.15 -21.13
CA SER A 55 0.91 3.02 -22.30
C SER A 55 2.13 3.89 -22.63
N GLY A 56 3.04 4.08 -21.66
CA GLY A 56 4.13 5.04 -21.75
C GLY A 56 3.67 6.51 -21.78
N ARG A 57 2.40 6.80 -21.48
CA ARG A 57 1.80 8.15 -21.48
C ARG A 57 0.98 8.37 -20.22
N ARG A 58 0.71 9.63 -19.89
CA ARG A 58 -0.13 10.00 -18.76
C ARG A 58 -1.60 9.66 -19.07
N PRO A 59 -2.26 8.76 -18.31
CA PRO A 59 -3.69 8.50 -18.50
C PRO A 59 -4.52 9.76 -18.28
N GLU A 60 -5.56 9.94 -19.09
CA GLU A 60 -6.48 11.08 -19.00
C GLU A 60 -7.73 10.71 -18.21
N VAL A 61 -8.14 11.56 -17.28
CA VAL A 61 -9.43 11.43 -16.58
C VAL A 61 -10.51 11.99 -17.49
N THR A 62 -11.39 11.14 -18.02
CA THR A 62 -12.47 11.58 -18.94
C THR A 62 -13.76 11.87 -18.22
N GLN A 63 -14.05 11.12 -17.17
CA GLN A 63 -15.25 11.27 -16.36
C GLN A 63 -14.93 10.91 -14.92
N ARG A 64 -15.55 11.63 -13.98
CA ARG A 64 -15.45 11.34 -12.56
C ARG A 64 -16.70 11.78 -11.81
N THR A 65 -17.18 10.90 -10.93
CA THR A 65 -18.27 11.19 -9.99
C THR A 65 -17.84 10.78 -8.59
N THR A 66 -17.92 11.70 -7.63
CA THR A 66 -17.57 11.47 -6.23
C THR A 66 -18.80 11.60 -5.34
N GLN A 67 -19.03 10.60 -4.49
CA GLN A 67 -20.10 10.53 -3.51
C GLN A 67 -19.53 10.38 -2.10
N LEU A 68 -20.12 11.08 -1.14
CA LEU A 68 -19.83 10.89 0.28
C LEU A 68 -20.58 9.65 0.79
N LEU A 69 -19.88 8.65 1.32
CA LEU A 69 -20.50 7.46 1.93
C LEU A 69 -20.77 7.69 3.42
N CYS A 70 -19.82 8.27 4.14
CA CYS A 70 -20.01 8.67 5.52
C CYS A 70 -19.08 9.80 5.92
N ARG A 71 -19.49 10.51 6.98
CA ARG A 71 -18.73 11.57 7.63
C ARG A 71 -18.96 11.45 9.13
N ILE A 72 -17.88 11.26 9.88
CA ILE A 72 -17.93 10.97 11.32
C ILE A 72 -16.94 11.92 12.01
N PRO A 73 -17.40 12.80 12.92
CA PRO A 73 -16.49 13.67 13.66
C PRO A 73 -15.51 12.88 14.53
N CYS A 74 -14.24 13.26 14.50
CA CYS A 74 -13.20 12.65 15.33
C CYS A 74 -13.44 12.95 16.82
N LYS A 75 -13.17 11.96 17.67
CA LYS A 75 -13.22 12.12 19.13
C LYS A 75 -11.87 12.61 19.69
N VAL A 76 -10.77 12.08 19.15
CA VAL A 76 -9.40 12.39 19.57
C VAL A 76 -8.92 13.64 18.86
N PHE A 77 -8.97 13.66 17.52
CA PHE A 77 -8.51 14.80 16.72
C PHE A 77 -9.58 15.89 16.64
N LYS A 78 -9.50 16.89 17.52
CA LYS A 78 -10.52 17.94 17.60
C LYS A 78 -10.61 18.72 16.29
N ARG A 79 -11.86 18.99 15.86
CA ARG A 79 -12.17 19.73 14.63
C ARG A 79 -11.67 19.04 13.36
N VAL A 80 -11.54 17.72 13.40
CA VAL A 80 -11.30 16.89 12.22
C VAL A 80 -12.49 15.94 12.08
N ASP A 81 -12.92 15.69 10.86
CA ASP A 81 -13.88 14.65 10.54
C ASP A 81 -13.18 13.53 9.76
N VAL A 82 -13.52 12.28 10.05
CA VAL A 82 -13.25 11.16 9.14
C VAL A 82 -14.30 11.17 8.06
N VAL A 83 -13.87 11.21 6.81
CA VAL A 83 -14.73 11.22 5.63
C VAL A 83 -14.40 10.02 4.76
N TRP A 84 -15.41 9.22 4.44
CA TRP A 84 -15.30 8.18 3.43
C TRP A 84 -16.02 8.59 2.17
N ALA A 85 -15.32 8.56 1.04
CA ALA A 85 -15.88 8.90 -0.26
C ALA A 85 -15.64 7.79 -1.27
N ARG A 86 -16.62 7.59 -2.15
CA ARG A 86 -16.53 6.72 -3.32
C ARG A 86 -16.41 7.58 -4.56
N THR A 87 -15.44 7.25 -5.40
CA THR A 87 -15.25 7.90 -6.69
C THR A 87 -15.29 6.86 -7.80
N GLN A 88 -16.22 7.02 -8.73
CA GLN A 88 -16.18 6.36 -10.02
C GLN A 88 -15.36 7.23 -10.97
N VAL A 89 -14.31 6.67 -11.57
CA VAL A 89 -13.41 7.40 -12.46
C VAL A 89 -13.17 6.60 -13.73
N GLN A 90 -13.26 7.26 -14.88
CA GLN A 90 -12.88 6.71 -16.17
C GLN A 90 -11.52 7.26 -16.58
N LEU A 91 -10.58 6.34 -16.82
CA LEU A 91 -9.24 6.64 -17.31
C LEU A 91 -9.12 6.20 -18.76
N ARG A 92 -8.73 7.13 -19.62
CA ARG A 92 -8.45 6.90 -21.04
C ARG A 92 -6.96 6.68 -21.24
N GLU A 93 -6.63 5.58 -21.90
CA GLU A 93 -5.27 5.27 -22.31
C GLU A 93 -4.88 6.12 -23.52
N VAL A 94 -3.85 6.96 -23.39
CA VAL A 94 -3.36 7.77 -24.51
C VAL A 94 -2.32 6.96 -25.29
N MET A 95 -2.75 6.33 -26.38
CA MET A 95 -1.82 5.60 -27.24
C MET A 95 -0.85 6.58 -27.92
N ARG A 96 0.42 6.17 -28.06
CA ARG A 96 1.34 6.86 -28.97
C ARG A 96 0.76 6.73 -30.38
N SER A 97 0.32 7.84 -30.96
CA SER A 97 0.32 7.95 -32.41
C SER A 97 1.74 7.64 -32.85
N LYS A 98 1.96 6.48 -33.48
CA LYS A 98 3.23 6.21 -34.16
C LYS A 98 3.43 7.43 -35.07
N PRO A 99 4.51 8.22 -34.91
CA PRO A 99 4.79 9.27 -35.87
C PRO A 99 4.78 8.58 -37.23
N ALA A 100 3.93 9.05 -38.15
CA ALA A 100 3.92 8.53 -39.50
C ALA A 100 5.37 8.53 -39.97
N PRO A 101 5.92 7.40 -40.46
CA PRO A 101 7.29 7.37 -40.94
C PRO A 101 7.42 8.54 -41.92
N LEU A 102 8.23 9.53 -41.54
CA LEU A 102 8.56 10.65 -42.42
C LEU A 102 9.09 10.02 -43.68
N GLY A 103 8.28 10.07 -44.75
CA GLY A 103 8.64 9.52 -46.04
C GLY A 103 9.98 10.12 -46.42
N VAL A 104 11.02 9.29 -46.38
CA VAL A 104 12.31 9.62 -46.97
C VAL A 104 12.07 9.65 -48.47
N THR A 105 11.64 10.80 -48.97
CA THR A 105 11.66 11.12 -50.40
C THR A 105 13.12 11.35 -50.76
N GLY A 106 13.81 10.25 -51.09
CA GLY A 106 15.23 10.25 -51.46
C GLY A 106 15.50 9.12 -52.43
N THR A 107 15.24 9.40 -53.70
CA THR A 107 15.64 8.65 -54.89
C THR A 107 17.09 8.16 -54.85
N THR A 108 17.32 6.85 -54.95
CA THR A 108 18.12 6.25 -56.03
C THR A 108 18.00 4.73 -56.03
N SER A 109 17.80 4.21 -57.23
CA SER A 109 17.53 2.85 -57.66
C SER A 109 18.67 1.87 -57.41
N GLU A 110 18.34 0.64 -56.99
CA GLU A 110 18.72 -0.59 -57.73
C GLU A 110 17.85 -1.79 -57.31
N PRO A 111 17.60 -2.77 -58.21
CA PRO A 111 16.57 -3.79 -58.02
C PRO A 111 17.17 -5.15 -57.71
N THR A 112 16.80 -5.82 -56.61
CA THR A 112 16.59 -7.29 -56.64
C THR A 112 15.95 -7.87 -55.37
N THR A 113 15.20 -8.95 -55.63
CA THR A 113 14.76 -10.04 -54.74
C THR A 113 13.57 -9.79 -53.81
N SER A 114 12.42 -10.18 -54.35
CA SER A 114 11.14 -10.46 -53.75
C SER A 114 11.21 -11.44 -52.56
N PHE A 115 10.93 -10.94 -51.35
CA PHE A 115 10.44 -11.75 -50.25
C PHE A 115 8.95 -11.45 -50.05
N VAL A 116 8.12 -12.45 -50.32
CA VAL A 116 6.67 -12.44 -50.09
C VAL A 116 6.44 -12.40 -48.58
N SER A 117 5.98 -11.25 -48.08
CA SER A 117 5.52 -11.10 -46.70
C SER A 117 4.01 -11.38 -46.63
N PRO A 118 3.49 -12.09 -45.61
CA PRO A 118 2.06 -12.32 -45.48
C PRO A 118 1.36 -11.00 -45.15
N SER A 119 0.41 -10.62 -46.01
CA SER A 119 -0.48 -9.48 -45.86
C SER A 119 -1.55 -9.75 -44.79
N GLU A 120 -1.29 -9.38 -43.54
CA GLU A 120 -2.34 -9.20 -42.53
C GLU A 120 -2.67 -7.70 -42.41
N ASN A 121 -3.50 -7.23 -43.35
CA ASN A 121 -4.15 -5.92 -43.28
C ASN A 121 -5.30 -5.97 -42.25
N SER A 122 -4.96 -6.01 -40.96
CA SER A 122 -5.90 -5.59 -39.92
C SER A 122 -5.72 -4.09 -39.70
N HIS A 123 -6.54 -3.29 -40.38
CA HIS A 123 -6.76 -1.90 -39.99
C HIS A 123 -7.43 -1.89 -38.61
N HIS A 124 -6.62 -2.02 -37.55
CA HIS A 124 -7.03 -1.70 -36.21
C HIS A 124 -7.30 -0.19 -36.17
N ASN A 125 -8.55 0.19 -36.44
CA ASN A 125 -9.10 1.46 -35.98
C ASN A 125 -8.78 1.54 -34.49
N GLY A 126 -7.80 2.38 -34.16
CA GLY A 126 -7.21 2.50 -32.82
C GLY A 126 -8.25 3.00 -31.84
N THR A 127 -9.08 2.09 -31.36
CA THR A 127 -10.11 2.35 -30.37
C THR A 127 -9.39 2.66 -29.07
N THR A 128 -9.47 3.91 -28.65
CA THR A 128 -8.88 4.34 -27.39
C THR A 128 -9.54 3.57 -26.25
N ARG A 129 -8.74 2.79 -25.52
CA ARG A 129 -9.23 1.99 -24.40
C ARG A 129 -9.57 2.92 -23.23
N THR A 130 -10.83 2.88 -22.79
CA THR A 130 -11.28 3.54 -21.56
C THR A 130 -11.51 2.48 -20.49
N ILE A 131 -10.99 2.72 -19.28
CA ILE A 131 -11.08 1.80 -18.15
C ILE A 131 -11.76 2.52 -17.01
N GLU A 132 -12.75 1.87 -16.40
CA GLU A 132 -13.51 2.40 -15.29
C GLU A 132 -13.05 1.78 -13.97
N TYR A 133 -12.81 2.62 -12.97
CA TYR A 133 -12.48 2.21 -11.61
C TYR A 133 -13.52 2.76 -10.64
N THR A 134 -13.87 1.94 -9.65
CA THR A 134 -14.59 2.40 -8.44
C THR A 134 -13.60 2.38 -7.28
N ILE A 135 -13.27 3.56 -6.77
CA ILE A 135 -12.24 3.77 -5.77
C ILE A 135 -12.87 4.39 -4.53
N ASP A 136 -12.70 3.73 -3.40
CA ASP A 136 -13.10 4.23 -2.10
C ASP A 136 -11.88 4.88 -1.43
N THR A 137 -12.08 6.03 -0.79
CA THR A 137 -11.02 6.80 -0.14
C THR A 137 -11.45 7.25 1.25
N LEU A 138 -10.56 7.10 2.24
CA LEU A 138 -10.72 7.66 3.58
C LEU A 138 -9.88 8.93 3.70
N HIS A 139 -10.49 9.98 4.24
CA HIS A 139 -9.88 11.30 4.42
C HIS A 139 -10.01 11.77 5.86
N PHE A 140 -9.00 12.48 6.36
CA PHE A 140 -9.17 13.42 7.46
C PHE A 140 -9.48 14.81 6.91
N VAL A 141 -10.60 15.40 7.34
CA VAL A 141 -11.08 16.71 6.85
C VAL A 141 -11.13 17.71 7.99
N HIS A 142 -10.39 18.81 7.86
CA HIS A 142 -10.33 19.87 8.85
C HIS A 142 -11.60 20.72 8.87
N GLY A 143 -12.12 21.01 10.06
CA GLY A 143 -13.37 21.75 10.25
C GLY A 143 -13.31 23.21 9.81
N ASP A 144 -12.11 23.78 9.60
CA ASP A 144 -11.89 25.11 9.01
C ASP A 144 -11.36 25.09 7.58
N ALA A 145 -11.47 23.96 6.87
CA ALA A 145 -11.11 23.84 5.46
C ALA A 145 -11.74 24.93 4.56
N TYR A 146 -12.86 25.52 4.98
CA TYR A 146 -13.56 26.60 4.27
C TYR A 146 -12.96 28.00 4.46
N ARG A 147 -12.08 28.23 5.45
CA ARG A 147 -11.63 29.58 5.85
C ARG A 147 -10.45 30.11 5.04
N LYS A 148 -9.68 29.24 4.39
CA LYS A 148 -8.40 29.59 3.76
C LYS A 148 -8.47 29.74 2.23
N GLY A 149 -9.62 30.14 1.69
CA GLY A 149 -9.86 30.10 0.24
C GLY A 149 -10.28 28.70 -0.20
N ALA A 150 -10.31 28.43 -1.51
CA ALA A 150 -10.89 27.23 -2.14
C ALA A 150 -10.19 25.90 -1.76
N GLY A 151 -10.32 25.48 -0.50
CA GLY A 151 -9.63 24.33 0.08
C GLY A 151 -8.14 24.63 0.21
N SER A 152 -7.64 24.94 1.40
CA SER A 152 -6.19 25.00 1.54
C SER A 152 -5.64 23.62 1.19
N GLU A 153 -4.55 23.60 0.41
CA GLU A 153 -3.61 22.48 0.42
C GLU A 153 -3.47 22.06 1.90
N HIS A 154 -3.61 20.78 2.20
CA HIS A 154 -3.59 20.23 3.58
C HIS A 154 -4.90 20.31 4.40
N SER A 155 -6.07 20.57 3.82
CA SER A 155 -7.34 20.47 4.56
C SER A 155 -8.07 19.13 4.42
N PHE A 156 -7.69 18.34 3.41
CA PHE A 156 -8.30 17.07 3.03
C PHE A 156 -7.16 16.05 2.88
N HIS A 157 -6.83 15.32 3.93
CA HIS A 157 -5.71 14.37 3.88
C HIS A 157 -6.22 12.99 3.52
N VAL A 158 -5.86 12.47 2.35
CA VAL A 158 -6.08 11.05 2.03
C VAL A 158 -5.27 10.21 3.01
N GLN A 159 -5.92 9.21 3.59
CA GLN A 159 -5.30 8.24 4.52
C GLN A 159 -5.27 6.84 3.95
N SER A 160 -6.24 6.51 3.10
CA SER A 160 -6.33 5.19 2.49
C SER A 160 -7.12 5.24 1.21
N VAL A 161 -6.77 4.33 0.31
CA VAL A 161 -7.35 4.20 -1.02
C VAL A 161 -7.58 2.71 -1.27
N VAL A 162 -8.84 2.35 -1.52
CA VAL A 162 -9.30 0.98 -1.70
C VAL A 162 -9.92 0.85 -3.08
N LEU A 163 -9.33 0.00 -3.93
CA LEU A 163 -9.92 -0.34 -5.22
C LEU A 163 -11.02 -1.39 -5.00
N ARG A 164 -12.30 -1.02 -5.14
CA ARG A 164 -13.43 -1.87 -4.73
C ARG A 164 -13.51 -3.20 -5.45
N ASN A 165 -13.11 -3.23 -6.72
CA ASN A 165 -13.13 -4.45 -7.52
C ASN A 165 -11.92 -5.37 -7.28
N ALA A 166 -10.91 -4.88 -6.56
CA ALA A 166 -9.70 -5.62 -6.21
C ALA A 166 -9.11 -5.06 -4.91
N PRO A 167 -9.79 -5.23 -3.76
CA PRO A 167 -9.40 -4.57 -2.50
C PRO A 167 -8.04 -5.06 -1.97
N ALA A 168 -7.60 -6.25 -2.38
CA ALA A 168 -6.28 -6.78 -2.09
C ALA A 168 -5.14 -6.05 -2.84
N VAL A 169 -5.45 -5.37 -3.94
CA VAL A 169 -4.50 -4.59 -4.74
C VAL A 169 -4.34 -3.23 -4.08
N LEU A 170 -3.38 -3.14 -3.17
CA LEU A 170 -3.09 -1.92 -2.43
C LEU A 170 -2.76 -0.77 -3.36
N GLN A 171 -3.32 0.38 -3.02
CA GLN A 171 -3.04 1.66 -3.62
C GLN A 171 -2.13 2.46 -2.69
N CYS A 172 -1.59 3.58 -3.18
CA CYS A 172 -0.73 4.52 -2.43
C CYS A 172 0.46 3.87 -1.69
N VAL A 173 0.93 4.50 -0.60
CA VAL A 173 2.14 4.11 0.15
C VAL A 173 2.00 2.74 0.80
N ALA A 174 0.82 2.39 1.32
CA ALA A 174 0.57 1.08 1.91
C ALA A 174 0.95 -0.06 0.97
N GLY A 175 0.70 0.10 -0.33
CA GLY A 175 1.12 -0.87 -1.35
C GLY A 175 2.63 -1.02 -1.42
N ALA A 176 3.38 0.09 -1.40
CA ALA A 176 4.83 0.05 -1.37
C ALA A 176 5.38 -0.56 -0.07
N MET A 177 4.77 -0.26 1.08
CA MET A 177 5.17 -0.84 2.38
C MET A 177 5.07 -2.37 2.38
N VAL A 178 3.90 -2.90 2.07
CA VAL A 178 3.67 -4.36 2.05
C VAL A 178 4.55 -5.01 0.99
N SER A 179 4.58 -4.47 -0.23
CA SER A 179 5.38 -5.03 -1.32
C SER A 179 6.87 -5.05 -0.99
N PHE A 180 7.40 -3.94 -0.49
CA PHE A 180 8.82 -3.87 -0.15
C PHE A 180 9.17 -4.85 0.96
N SER A 181 8.35 -4.91 2.01
CA SER A 181 8.59 -5.83 3.13
C SER A 181 8.57 -7.31 2.72
N PHE A 182 7.64 -7.71 1.84
CA PHE A 182 7.55 -9.08 1.34
C PHE A 182 8.72 -9.43 0.42
N LEU A 183 9.13 -8.50 -0.46
CA LEU A 183 10.32 -8.67 -1.28
C LEU A 183 11.59 -8.80 -0.43
N VAL A 184 11.69 -8.02 0.65
CA VAL A 184 12.82 -8.09 1.59
C VAL A 184 12.82 -9.42 2.33
N PHE A 185 11.69 -9.83 2.92
CA PHE A 185 11.54 -11.09 3.63
C PHE A 185 11.98 -12.28 2.76
N THR A 186 11.44 -12.38 1.55
CA THR A 186 11.78 -13.46 0.62
C THR A 186 13.24 -13.38 0.18
N SER A 187 13.78 -12.18 -0.06
CA SER A 187 15.20 -12.02 -0.43
C SER A 187 16.15 -12.49 0.67
N LEU A 188 15.85 -12.22 1.94
CA LEU A 188 16.65 -12.71 3.08
C LEU A 188 16.70 -14.24 3.11
N ARG A 189 15.56 -14.90 2.87
CA ARG A 189 15.49 -16.37 2.78
C ARG A 189 16.26 -16.93 1.59
N LEU A 190 16.17 -16.27 0.44
CA LEU A 190 16.92 -16.66 -0.77
C LEU A 190 18.43 -16.55 -0.53
N ILE A 191 18.90 -15.46 0.08
CA ILE A 191 20.32 -15.28 0.44
C ILE A 191 20.78 -16.36 1.42
N HIS A 192 20.01 -16.60 2.48
CA HIS A 192 20.32 -17.66 3.43
C HIS A 192 20.42 -19.03 2.75
N ALA A 193 19.45 -19.37 1.89
CA ALA A 193 19.48 -20.62 1.15
C ALA A 193 20.70 -20.72 0.22
N CYS A 194 21.08 -19.63 -0.45
CA CYS A 194 22.30 -19.56 -1.25
C CYS A 194 23.56 -19.82 -0.41
N ALA A 195 23.66 -19.20 0.78
CA ALA A 195 24.79 -19.40 1.69
C ALA A 195 24.89 -20.87 2.15
N VAL A 196 23.78 -21.46 2.60
CA VAL A 196 23.72 -22.86 3.06
C VAL A 196 24.03 -23.84 1.93
N ARG A 197 23.48 -23.61 0.73
CA ARG A 197 23.67 -24.49 -0.44
C ARG A 197 24.99 -24.22 -1.19
N LYS A 198 25.75 -23.19 -0.79
CA LYS A 198 26.97 -22.72 -1.46
C LYS A 198 26.73 -22.44 -2.96
N CYS A 199 25.61 -21.79 -3.27
CA CYS A 199 25.25 -21.40 -4.63
C CYS A 199 24.99 -19.90 -4.73
N HIS A 200 24.95 -19.35 -5.95
CA HIS A 200 24.60 -17.95 -6.16
C HIS A 200 23.13 -17.78 -6.58
N ILE A 201 22.58 -16.57 -6.43
CA ILE A 201 21.15 -16.31 -6.69
C ILE A 201 20.68 -16.73 -8.08
N GLY A 202 21.52 -16.57 -9.12
CA GLY A 202 21.19 -17.04 -10.47
C GLY A 202 21.04 -18.57 -10.62
N GLN A 203 21.74 -19.36 -9.82
CA GLN A 203 21.56 -20.83 -9.79
C GLN A 203 20.24 -21.17 -9.11
N LEU A 204 19.95 -20.55 -7.96
CA LEU A 204 18.71 -20.76 -7.23
C LEU A 204 17.49 -20.32 -8.07
N SER A 205 17.58 -19.19 -8.77
CA SER A 205 16.55 -18.73 -9.71
C SER A 205 16.23 -19.78 -10.76
N ARG A 206 17.24 -20.40 -11.39
CA ARG A 206 17.03 -21.47 -12.38
C ARG A 206 16.40 -22.72 -11.77
N GLN A 207 16.64 -23.00 -10.50
CA GLN A 207 16.01 -24.11 -9.79
C GLN A 207 14.52 -23.86 -9.52
N LEU A 208 14.14 -22.60 -9.29
CA LEU A 208 12.75 -22.20 -9.05
C LEU A 208 11.94 -21.99 -10.33
N GLU A 209 12.61 -21.76 -11.46
CA GLU A 209 11.97 -21.48 -12.76
C GLU A 209 10.89 -22.51 -13.16
N PRO A 210 11.09 -23.84 -13.03
CA PRO A 210 10.02 -24.79 -13.37
C PRO A 210 8.76 -24.61 -12.51
N SER A 211 8.91 -24.32 -11.22
CA SER A 211 7.78 -24.09 -10.32
C SER A 211 7.06 -22.77 -10.64
N VAL A 212 7.82 -21.72 -10.98
CA VAL A 212 7.28 -20.43 -11.44
C VAL A 212 6.45 -20.62 -12.72
N GLN A 213 6.99 -21.33 -13.71
CA GLN A 213 6.28 -21.59 -14.98
C GLN A 213 5.04 -22.46 -14.78
N ALA A 214 5.13 -23.52 -13.98
CA ALA A 214 3.99 -24.38 -13.68
C ALA A 214 2.83 -23.60 -13.04
N CYS A 215 3.11 -22.71 -12.07
CA CYS A 215 2.09 -21.88 -11.44
C CYS A 215 1.50 -20.84 -12.41
N ALA A 216 2.34 -20.21 -13.23
CA ALA A 216 1.90 -19.21 -14.20
C ALA A 216 0.93 -19.77 -15.24
N HIS A 217 1.14 -21.02 -15.69
CA HIS A 217 0.23 -21.66 -16.65
C HIS A 217 -1.16 -21.91 -16.05
N CYS A 218 -1.26 -22.30 -14.77
CA CYS A 218 -2.55 -22.53 -14.11
C CYS A 218 -3.38 -21.25 -13.93
N THR A 219 -2.74 -20.10 -13.72
CA THR A 219 -3.44 -18.82 -13.54
C THR A 219 -3.90 -18.17 -14.84
N SER A 220 -3.38 -18.62 -15.99
CA SER A 220 -3.68 -18.06 -17.32
C SER A 220 -5.02 -18.47 -17.93
N ALA A 221 -5.85 -19.24 -17.21
CA ALA A 221 -7.18 -19.63 -17.67
C ALA A 221 -7.99 -18.36 -18.03
N PRO A 222 -8.63 -18.33 -19.22
CA PRO A 222 -9.30 -17.13 -19.71
C PRO A 222 -10.33 -16.66 -18.68
N PRO A 223 -10.40 -15.34 -18.39
CA PRO A 223 -11.36 -14.82 -17.43
C PRO A 223 -12.75 -15.30 -17.83
N LEU A 224 -13.35 -16.13 -16.98
CA LEU A 224 -14.71 -16.66 -17.15
C LEU A 224 -15.61 -15.52 -17.62
N LYS A 225 -16.18 -15.67 -18.83
CA LYS A 225 -17.03 -14.66 -19.48
C LYS A 225 -17.99 -14.12 -18.42
N ARG A 226 -17.76 -12.86 -18.03
CA ARG A 226 -18.49 -12.16 -16.97
C ARG A 226 -19.98 -12.29 -17.27
N ALA A 227 -20.67 -13.19 -16.56
CA ALA A 227 -22.11 -13.38 -16.73
C ALA A 227 -22.77 -12.00 -16.54
N LYS A 228 -23.61 -11.59 -17.50
CA LYS A 228 -24.39 -10.35 -17.41
C LYS A 228 -25.22 -10.42 -16.13
N ARG A 229 -24.74 -9.75 -15.08
CA ARG A 229 -25.40 -9.69 -13.78
C ARG A 229 -26.50 -8.64 -13.93
N THR A 230 -27.74 -9.10 -13.96
CA THR A 230 -28.94 -8.26 -13.95
C THR A 230 -28.96 -7.44 -12.66
N GLU A 231 -29.27 -6.15 -12.78
CA GLU A 231 -29.35 -5.19 -11.69
C GLU A 231 -30.41 -5.62 -10.66
N ALA A 232 -29.96 -6.00 -9.47
CA ALA A 232 -30.79 -6.03 -8.26
C ALA A 232 -29.99 -5.35 -7.15
N GLU A 233 -30.41 -4.12 -6.82
CA GLU A 233 -29.91 -3.34 -5.69
C GLU A 233 -30.23 -4.06 -4.36
N ASN A 234 -29.32 -3.93 -3.39
CA ASN A 234 -29.43 -4.39 -1.99
C ASN A 234 -29.13 -5.87 -1.66
N ALA A 235 -28.04 -6.43 -2.21
CA ALA A 235 -27.42 -7.63 -1.63
C ALA A 235 -26.10 -7.29 -0.91
N SER A 236 -26.02 -7.76 0.34
CA SER A 236 -24.87 -7.75 1.25
C SER A 236 -23.50 -7.84 0.58
N LEU A 237 -22.57 -6.99 1.02
CA LEU A 237 -21.18 -6.83 0.56
C LEU A 237 -20.24 -8.03 0.84
N GLN A 238 -20.78 -9.23 1.10
CA GLN A 238 -19.99 -10.38 1.54
C GLN A 238 -19.30 -11.17 0.42
N ALA A 239 -19.52 -10.83 -0.86
CA ALA A 239 -18.76 -11.42 -1.94
C ALA A 239 -17.59 -10.52 -2.31
N THR A 240 -16.52 -10.52 -1.50
CA THR A 240 -15.20 -10.20 -2.03
C THR A 240 -14.98 -11.12 -3.24
N PRO A 241 -14.65 -10.61 -4.44
CA PRO A 241 -14.04 -11.46 -5.44
C PRO A 241 -12.76 -11.95 -4.78
N SER A 242 -12.80 -13.17 -4.24
CA SER A 242 -11.59 -13.91 -3.95
C SER A 242 -10.80 -13.81 -5.25
N LEU A 243 -9.63 -13.16 -5.22
CA LEU A 243 -8.50 -13.74 -5.92
C LEU A 243 -8.62 -15.20 -5.57
N THR A 244 -9.09 -16.02 -6.51
CA THR A 244 -9.26 -17.45 -6.30
C THR A 244 -7.86 -17.94 -6.05
N SER A 245 -7.43 -17.84 -4.79
CA SER A 245 -6.41 -18.68 -4.23
C SER A 245 -6.96 -20.04 -4.57
N CYS A 246 -6.35 -20.72 -5.52
CA CYS A 246 -6.46 -22.15 -5.55
C CYS A 246 -5.98 -22.57 -4.15
N SER A 247 -6.92 -22.75 -3.23
CA SER A 247 -6.57 -23.26 -1.92
C SER A 247 -5.93 -24.60 -2.24
N GLY A 248 -4.70 -24.84 -1.78
CA GLY A 248 -4.00 -26.07 -2.12
C GLY A 248 -4.82 -27.33 -1.81
N ALA A 249 -5.82 -27.20 -0.93
CA ALA A 249 -6.82 -28.21 -0.61
C ALA A 249 -7.75 -28.60 -1.79
N GLU A 250 -8.17 -27.67 -2.66
CA GLU A 250 -9.06 -27.99 -3.80
C GLU A 250 -8.32 -28.63 -4.99
N ILE A 251 -7.01 -28.38 -5.13
CA ILE A 251 -6.21 -29.00 -6.20
C ILE A 251 -5.96 -30.49 -5.92
N LEU A 252 -5.96 -30.93 -4.66
CA LEU A 252 -5.60 -32.29 -4.27
C LEU A 252 -6.65 -33.36 -4.60
N SER A 253 -7.87 -32.99 -5.03
CA SER A 253 -8.93 -33.93 -5.40
C SER A 253 -9.07 -34.23 -6.90
N SER A 254 -8.21 -33.64 -7.75
CA SER A 254 -8.21 -33.91 -9.19
C SER A 254 -7.24 -35.04 -9.53
N GLU A 255 -7.73 -36.09 -10.19
CA GLU A 255 -6.90 -37.24 -10.65
C GLU A 255 -5.98 -36.90 -11.84
N ASN A 256 -6.00 -35.65 -12.33
CA ASN A 256 -5.14 -35.23 -13.43
C ASN A 256 -3.70 -34.98 -12.96
N SER A 257 -2.74 -35.66 -13.59
CA SER A 257 -1.31 -35.54 -13.29
C SER A 257 -0.75 -34.11 -13.42
N ALA A 258 -1.36 -33.27 -14.27
CA ALA A 258 -1.00 -31.86 -14.43
C ALA A 258 -1.32 -31.03 -13.17
N ASP A 259 -2.45 -31.32 -12.51
CA ASP A 259 -2.91 -30.58 -11.33
C ASP A 259 -2.03 -30.89 -10.11
N ALA A 260 -1.60 -32.15 -9.97
CA ALA A 260 -0.64 -32.55 -8.93
C ALA A 260 0.72 -31.83 -9.06
N SER A 261 1.22 -31.68 -10.28
CA SER A 261 2.47 -30.94 -10.56
C SER A 261 2.36 -29.46 -10.17
N ALA A 262 1.23 -28.84 -10.52
CA ALA A 262 0.96 -27.44 -10.17
C ALA A 262 0.84 -27.22 -8.65
N ALA A 263 0.17 -28.13 -7.92
CA ALA A 263 0.12 -28.07 -6.45
C ALA A 263 1.50 -28.17 -5.80
N LEU A 264 2.35 -29.07 -6.29
CA LEU A 264 3.73 -29.20 -5.78
C LEU A 264 4.56 -27.96 -6.08
N ALA A 265 4.42 -27.39 -7.28
CA ALA A 265 5.06 -26.13 -7.66
C ALA A 265 4.60 -24.97 -6.76
N PHE A 266 3.28 -24.86 -6.52
CA PHE A 266 2.70 -23.84 -5.65
C PHE A 266 3.24 -23.98 -4.22
N ALA A 267 3.23 -25.18 -3.66
CA ALA A 267 3.75 -25.46 -2.32
C ALA A 267 5.24 -25.14 -2.20
N GLU A 268 6.04 -25.42 -3.23
CA GLU A 268 7.46 -25.07 -3.26
C GLU A 268 7.67 -23.55 -3.25
N LEU A 269 6.94 -22.80 -4.07
CA LEU A 269 7.02 -21.34 -4.10
C LEU A 269 6.55 -20.71 -2.78
N GLN A 270 5.48 -21.24 -2.18
CA GLN A 270 4.92 -20.72 -0.94
C GLN A 270 5.91 -20.78 0.24
N ARG A 271 6.88 -21.72 0.23
CA ARG A 271 7.96 -21.80 1.24
C ARG A 271 8.89 -20.59 1.26
N TRP A 272 8.86 -19.76 0.23
CA TRP A 272 9.65 -18.53 0.13
C TRP A 272 8.88 -17.28 0.60
N CYS A 273 7.57 -17.40 0.79
CA CYS A 273 6.68 -16.36 1.28
C CYS A 273 6.56 -16.41 2.82
N PRO A 274 6.03 -15.36 3.47
CA PRO A 274 5.63 -15.44 4.86
C PRO A 274 4.63 -16.58 5.08
N PRO A 275 4.72 -17.33 6.19
CA PRO A 275 3.75 -18.39 6.52
C PRO A 275 2.31 -17.87 6.57
N SER A 276 1.32 -18.72 6.27
CA SER A 276 -0.10 -18.36 6.41
C SER A 276 -0.48 -17.99 7.84
N SER A 277 0.23 -18.54 8.83
CA SER A 277 0.08 -18.28 10.26
C SER A 277 0.83 -17.05 10.77
N SER A 278 1.39 -16.22 9.89
CA SER A 278 2.16 -15.03 10.29
C SER A 278 1.36 -14.14 11.24
N ARG A 279 2.01 -13.63 12.30
CA ARG A 279 1.44 -12.62 13.19
C ARG A 279 1.88 -11.23 12.77
N ILE A 280 0.91 -10.35 12.52
CA ILE A 280 1.13 -9.00 12.04
C ILE A 280 0.53 -8.00 13.02
N LEU A 281 1.30 -6.95 13.31
CA LEU A 281 0.81 -5.75 13.99
C LEU A 281 0.80 -4.59 13.00
N ILE A 282 -0.29 -3.83 12.97
CA ILE A 282 -0.42 -2.60 12.19
C ILE A 282 -0.69 -1.46 13.17
N LEU A 283 0.18 -0.46 13.18
CA LEU A 283 0.04 0.76 13.97
C LEU A 283 -0.48 1.87 13.06
N GLY A 284 -1.73 2.27 13.25
CA GLY A 284 -2.48 3.14 12.34
C GLY A 284 -3.34 2.33 11.37
N MET A 285 -4.66 2.45 11.47
CA MET A 285 -5.58 1.64 10.67
C MET A 285 -5.85 2.23 9.29
N GLY A 286 -5.95 3.56 9.20
CA GLY A 286 -6.42 4.24 8.00
C GLY A 286 -7.75 3.65 7.52
N GLY A 287 -7.83 3.24 6.26
CA GLY A 287 -9.04 2.61 5.68
C GLY A 287 -9.11 1.09 5.84
N ASN A 288 -8.23 0.50 6.65
CA ASN A 288 -8.03 -0.95 6.79
C ASN A 288 -7.55 -1.67 5.50
N SER A 289 -7.07 -0.91 4.51
CA SER A 289 -6.64 -1.47 3.21
C SER A 289 -5.48 -2.46 3.37
N MET A 290 -4.52 -2.15 4.25
CA MET A 290 -3.36 -3.01 4.50
C MET A 290 -3.76 -4.37 5.07
N ALA A 291 -4.60 -4.39 6.11
CA ALA A 291 -5.11 -5.64 6.70
C ALA A 291 -5.89 -6.47 5.68
N LEU A 292 -6.74 -5.84 4.87
CA LEU A 292 -7.48 -6.54 3.80
C LEU A 292 -6.55 -7.21 2.78
N SER A 293 -5.49 -6.51 2.37
CA SER A 293 -4.51 -7.06 1.43
C SER A 293 -3.70 -8.20 2.05
N LEU A 294 -3.24 -8.03 3.29
CA LEU A 294 -2.50 -9.06 4.01
C LEU A 294 -3.35 -10.33 4.22
N ARG A 295 -4.61 -10.17 4.60
CA ARG A 295 -5.58 -11.29 4.73
C ARG A 295 -5.76 -12.03 3.41
N ALA A 296 -5.84 -11.31 2.28
CA ALA A 296 -5.99 -11.93 0.96
C ALA A 296 -4.76 -12.75 0.53
N VAL A 297 -3.57 -12.37 1.01
CA VAL A 297 -2.29 -12.97 0.57
C VAL A 297 -1.85 -14.10 1.50
N LEU A 298 -2.01 -13.90 2.80
CA LEU A 298 -1.58 -14.85 3.82
C LEU A 298 -2.68 -15.86 4.18
N GLY A 299 -3.92 -15.57 3.80
CA GLY A 299 -5.06 -16.42 4.08
C GLY A 299 -5.66 -16.20 5.47
N PRO A 300 -6.67 -17.01 5.84
CA PRO A 300 -7.47 -16.80 7.06
C PRO A 300 -6.73 -17.11 8.36
N GLU A 301 -5.61 -17.85 8.33
CA GLU A 301 -4.84 -18.24 9.52
C GLU A 301 -3.97 -17.11 10.06
N ALA A 302 -3.70 -16.06 9.27
CA ALA A 302 -2.85 -14.96 9.68
C ALA A 302 -3.50 -14.20 10.83
N VAL A 303 -2.73 -13.91 11.88
CA VAL A 303 -3.24 -13.13 13.01
C VAL A 303 -2.89 -11.67 12.78
N ILE A 304 -3.90 -10.83 12.57
CA ILE A 304 -3.71 -9.41 12.25
C ILE A 304 -4.24 -8.58 13.41
N GLU A 305 -3.36 -7.87 14.08
CA GLU A 305 -3.70 -6.93 15.15
C GLU A 305 -3.51 -5.52 14.63
N VAL A 306 -4.52 -4.66 14.78
CA VAL A 306 -4.50 -3.26 14.32
C VAL A 306 -4.68 -2.34 15.51
N VAL A 307 -3.82 -1.34 15.66
CA VAL A 307 -3.91 -0.31 16.69
C VAL A 307 -4.40 0.98 16.04
N GLU A 308 -5.52 1.51 16.52
CA GLU A 308 -6.11 2.76 16.04
C GLU A 308 -6.47 3.64 17.22
N VAL A 309 -6.13 4.92 17.15
CA VAL A 309 -6.39 5.86 18.24
C VAL A 309 -7.77 6.52 18.08
N GLU A 310 -8.26 6.68 16.85
CA GLU A 310 -9.48 7.42 16.54
C GLU A 310 -10.69 6.50 16.29
N PRO A 311 -11.69 6.50 17.19
CA PRO A 311 -12.89 5.67 17.03
C PRO A 311 -13.69 5.95 15.75
N ALA A 312 -13.63 7.18 15.23
CA ALA A 312 -14.30 7.54 13.98
C ALA A 312 -13.75 6.78 12.76
N VAL A 313 -12.46 6.42 12.76
CA VAL A 313 -11.81 5.63 11.71
C VAL A 313 -12.39 4.21 11.69
N VAL A 314 -12.39 3.53 12.84
CA VAL A 314 -12.95 2.18 13.00
C VAL A 314 -14.43 2.16 12.60
N ALA A 315 -15.21 3.13 13.08
CA ALA A 315 -16.63 3.24 12.75
C ALA A 315 -16.89 3.46 11.25
N ALA A 316 -16.02 4.23 10.57
CA ALA A 316 -16.11 4.42 9.12
C ALA A 316 -15.83 3.10 8.38
N CYS A 317 -14.77 2.38 8.76
CA CYS A 317 -14.42 1.09 8.16
C CYS A 317 -15.48 0.00 8.33
N LEU A 318 -16.11 -0.09 9.52
CA LEU A 318 -17.26 -0.97 9.75
C LEU A 318 -18.43 -0.61 8.83
N ARG A 319 -18.77 0.68 8.75
CA ARG A 319 -19.91 1.16 7.96
C ARG A 319 -19.79 0.87 6.46
N VAL A 320 -18.58 0.92 5.92
CA VAL A 320 -18.30 0.72 4.48
C VAL A 320 -17.89 -0.72 4.13
N GLY A 321 -17.74 -1.56 5.15
CA GLY A 321 -17.40 -2.98 5.03
C GLY A 321 -15.94 -3.25 4.72
N THR A 322 -15.01 -2.37 5.10
CA THR A 322 -13.56 -2.67 5.02
C THR A 322 -13.00 -3.29 6.30
N LEU A 323 -13.75 -3.27 7.40
CA LEU A 323 -13.49 -4.09 8.58
C LEU A 323 -14.61 -5.12 8.71
N ASN A 324 -14.24 -6.41 8.75
CA ASN A 324 -15.16 -7.53 8.97
C ASN A 324 -15.17 -7.88 10.46
N ASP A 325 -16.31 -7.76 11.12
CA ASP A 325 -16.50 -8.12 12.53
C ASP A 325 -16.56 -9.64 12.76
N GLY A 326 -16.75 -10.44 11.69
CA GLY A 326 -16.72 -11.89 11.74
C GLY A 326 -15.34 -12.54 11.59
N ASP A 327 -14.28 -11.77 11.32
CA ASP A 327 -12.91 -12.30 11.22
C ASP A 327 -12.29 -12.45 12.61
N SER A 328 -12.35 -13.65 13.17
CA SER A 328 -11.81 -13.95 14.50
C SER A 328 -10.28 -13.79 14.61
N ASN A 329 -9.57 -13.76 13.49
CA ASN A 329 -8.13 -13.60 13.43
C ASN A 329 -7.71 -12.16 13.12
N THR A 330 -8.65 -11.21 13.10
CA THR A 330 -8.38 -9.79 13.06
C THR A 330 -8.87 -9.11 14.34
N THR A 331 -7.96 -8.46 15.07
CA THR A 331 -8.28 -7.72 16.29
C THR A 331 -7.96 -6.24 16.12
N VAL A 332 -8.89 -5.36 16.50
CA VAL A 332 -8.68 -3.90 16.50
C VAL A 332 -8.59 -3.38 17.93
N HIS A 333 -7.42 -2.89 18.30
CA HIS A 333 -7.13 -2.23 19.57
C HIS A 333 -7.38 -0.73 19.43
N LEU A 334 -8.50 -0.26 19.97
CA LEU A 334 -8.87 1.16 19.95
C LEU A 334 -8.17 1.92 21.09
N GLN A 335 -6.87 2.18 20.93
CA GLN A 335 -5.99 2.72 21.96
C GLN A 335 -4.86 3.57 21.36
N ASP A 336 -4.22 4.38 22.21
CA ASP A 336 -2.96 5.04 21.85
C ASP A 336 -1.83 4.00 21.69
N VAL A 337 -0.94 4.22 20.72
CA VAL A 337 0.17 3.31 20.40
C VAL A 337 1.09 3.08 21.60
N ASN A 338 1.34 4.09 22.44
CA ASN A 338 2.16 3.92 23.65
C ASN A 338 1.54 2.91 24.61
N VAL A 339 0.22 3.02 24.82
CA VAL A 339 -0.51 2.16 25.74
C VAL A 339 -0.52 0.73 25.21
N CYS A 340 -0.87 0.57 23.93
CA CYS A 340 -0.97 -0.75 23.31
C CYS A 340 0.38 -1.48 23.29
N LEU A 341 1.47 -0.81 22.89
CA LEU A 341 2.80 -1.43 22.87
C LEU A 341 3.30 -1.86 24.26
N LEU A 342 2.78 -1.29 25.36
CA LEU A 342 3.12 -1.77 26.71
C LEU A 342 2.44 -3.09 27.06
N THR A 343 1.25 -3.35 26.51
CA THR A 343 0.43 -4.52 26.86
C THR A 343 0.60 -5.69 25.90
N LEU A 344 1.00 -5.43 24.66
CA LEU A 344 1.18 -6.49 23.66
C LEU A 344 2.36 -7.42 24.01
N PRO A 345 2.27 -8.73 23.68
CA PRO A 345 3.33 -9.70 23.93
C PRO A 345 4.64 -9.36 23.19
N ASN A 346 5.77 -9.64 23.83
CA ASN A 346 7.09 -9.49 23.23
C ASN A 346 7.44 -10.70 22.35
N ARG A 347 8.21 -10.47 21.28
CA ARG A 347 8.78 -11.50 20.40
C ARG A 347 7.76 -12.47 19.78
N VAL A 348 6.63 -11.95 19.31
CA VAL A 348 5.61 -12.78 18.64
C VAL A 348 5.24 -12.32 17.23
N TYR A 349 5.63 -11.10 16.83
CA TYR A 349 5.23 -10.56 15.53
C TYR A 349 6.31 -10.79 14.49
N ASP A 350 5.91 -11.32 13.33
CA ASP A 350 6.76 -11.47 12.16
C ASP A 350 6.88 -10.14 11.41
N PHE A 351 5.80 -9.36 11.42
CA PHE A 351 5.73 -8.04 10.79
C PHE A 351 5.08 -7.03 11.73
N ILE A 352 5.66 -5.84 11.78
CA ILE A 352 5.03 -4.66 12.34
C ILE A 352 5.05 -3.57 11.28
N PHE A 353 3.87 -3.08 10.90
CA PHE A 353 3.73 -1.94 10.00
C PHE A 353 3.41 -0.69 10.83
N MET A 354 4.23 0.34 10.75
CA MET A 354 4.01 1.64 11.37
C MET A 354 3.59 2.65 10.31
N ASP A 355 2.30 2.94 10.28
CA ASP A 355 1.65 3.89 9.38
C ASP A 355 0.79 4.88 10.19
N VAL A 356 1.42 5.46 11.23
CA VAL A 356 0.73 6.35 12.18
C VAL A 356 0.76 7.79 11.67
N PHE A 357 -0.33 8.24 11.06
CA PHE A 357 -0.48 9.61 10.59
C PHE A 357 -1.16 10.51 11.65
N GLU A 358 -0.65 11.73 11.81
CA GLU A 358 -1.23 12.73 12.69
C GLU A 358 -1.83 13.88 11.86
N PRO A 359 -3.17 14.06 11.87
CA PRO A 359 -3.84 14.95 10.92
C PRO A 359 -3.68 16.43 11.20
N ILE A 360 -3.36 16.87 12.42
CA ILE A 360 -3.19 18.28 12.75
C ILE A 360 -1.90 18.84 12.14
N GLY A 361 -0.80 18.09 12.25
CA GLY A 361 0.49 18.43 11.65
C GLY A 361 0.66 17.92 10.22
N ALA A 362 -0.23 17.03 9.75
CA ALA A 362 -0.11 16.35 8.45
C ALA A 362 1.22 15.57 8.30
N THR A 363 1.63 14.87 9.36
CA THR A 363 2.93 14.20 9.45
C THR A 363 2.79 12.77 9.92
N MET A 364 3.69 11.90 9.46
CA MET A 364 3.88 10.58 10.06
C MET A 364 4.54 10.71 11.43
N LYS A 365 4.20 9.79 12.32
CA LYS A 365 4.76 9.67 13.67
C LYS A 365 5.57 8.38 13.78
N ASN A 366 6.87 8.49 13.55
CA ASN A 366 7.85 7.43 13.79
C ASN A 366 8.70 7.76 15.02
N LEU A 367 8.05 7.91 16.18
CA LEU A 367 8.76 8.33 17.40
C LEU A 367 9.74 7.24 17.85
N HIS A 368 10.98 7.62 18.17
CA HIS A 368 12.03 6.67 18.58
C HIS A 368 11.59 5.71 19.71
N PRO A 369 10.84 6.13 20.76
CA PRO A 369 10.31 5.21 21.76
C PRO A 369 9.38 4.13 21.19
N TRP A 370 8.57 4.46 20.18
CA TRP A 370 7.68 3.49 19.52
C TRP A 370 8.47 2.49 18.71
N VAL A 371 9.49 2.95 17.98
CA VAL A 371 10.37 2.10 17.18
C VAL A 371 11.12 1.12 18.10
N ALA A 372 11.64 1.59 19.23
CA ALA A 372 12.29 0.75 20.24
C ALA A 372 11.32 -0.27 20.85
N ALA A 373 10.12 0.17 21.25
CA ALA A 373 9.12 -0.74 21.79
C ALA A 373 8.66 -1.78 20.76
N ALA A 374 8.43 -1.38 19.50
CA ALA A 374 8.06 -2.28 18.41
C ALA A 374 9.15 -3.32 18.13
N ARG A 375 10.44 -2.95 18.18
CA ARG A 375 11.54 -3.89 18.05
C ARG A 375 11.45 -5.03 19.08
N GLU A 376 11.10 -4.74 20.33
CA GLU A 376 10.98 -5.77 21.37
C GLU A 376 9.78 -6.72 21.14
N LYS A 377 8.82 -6.32 20.30
CA LYS A 377 7.66 -7.15 19.91
C LYS A 377 7.98 -8.12 18.76
N LEU A 378 9.01 -7.84 17.97
CA LEU A 378 9.39 -8.66 16.82
C LEU A 378 10.04 -9.98 17.21
N THR A 379 9.72 -11.03 16.48
CA THR A 379 10.50 -12.28 16.47
C THR A 379 11.90 -12.03 15.91
N ALA A 380 12.83 -12.95 16.17
CA ALA A 380 14.15 -12.91 15.53
C ALA A 380 14.00 -12.94 14.01
N GLY A 381 14.60 -11.98 13.30
CA GLY A 381 14.44 -11.82 11.86
C GLY A 381 13.10 -11.21 11.42
N GLY A 382 12.21 -10.85 12.34
CA GLY A 382 10.96 -10.13 12.07
C GLY A 382 11.21 -8.70 11.55
N LEU A 383 10.24 -8.12 10.86
CA LEU A 383 10.39 -6.86 10.12
C LEU A 383 9.56 -5.75 10.74
N LEU A 384 10.21 -4.63 11.10
CA LEU A 384 9.53 -3.35 11.29
C LEU A 384 9.54 -2.58 9.96
N VAL A 385 8.37 -2.18 9.49
CA VAL A 385 8.16 -1.46 8.23
C VAL A 385 7.53 -0.11 8.55
N MET A 386 8.14 0.99 8.13
CA MET A 386 7.69 2.35 8.47
C MET A 386 7.47 3.17 7.21
N ASN A 387 6.39 3.93 7.19
CA ASN A 387 6.18 5.02 6.25
C ASN A 387 6.79 6.30 6.82
N GLU A 388 7.76 6.88 6.11
CA GLU A 388 8.50 8.07 6.53
C GLU A 388 8.30 9.21 5.53
N HIS A 389 7.88 10.39 6.00
CA HIS A 389 7.67 11.59 5.16
C HIS A 389 8.98 12.35 4.92
N GLN A 390 10.06 11.60 4.64
CA GLN A 390 11.37 12.14 4.33
C GLN A 390 12.05 11.28 3.26
N LEU A 391 12.90 11.92 2.45
CA LEU A 391 13.77 11.20 1.54
C LEU A 391 14.83 10.43 2.35
N PRO A 392 15.12 9.18 1.97
CA PRO A 392 16.00 8.35 2.77
C PRO A 392 17.45 8.82 2.63
N SER A 393 18.14 8.99 3.76
CA SER A 393 19.58 9.31 3.82
C SER A 393 20.26 8.44 4.86
N ALA A 394 21.58 8.24 4.73
CA ALA A 394 22.33 7.42 5.68
C ALA A 394 22.29 8.00 7.12
N GLU A 395 22.35 9.32 7.23
CA GLU A 395 22.22 10.06 8.49
C GLU A 395 20.80 9.92 9.08
N GLY A 396 19.76 10.09 8.25
CA GLY A 396 18.37 9.94 8.68
C GLY A 396 18.02 8.53 9.15
N LEU A 397 18.72 7.51 8.64
CA LEU A 397 18.56 6.12 9.08
C LEU A 397 19.44 5.74 10.29
N ALA A 398 20.39 6.59 10.69
CA ALA A 398 21.33 6.27 11.78
C ALA A 398 20.65 5.88 13.10
N PRO A 399 19.54 6.52 13.54
CA PRO A 399 18.82 6.11 14.74
C PRO A 399 18.29 4.66 14.64
N TYR A 400 17.78 4.27 13.48
CA TYR A 400 17.29 2.92 13.24
C TYR A 400 18.44 1.91 13.21
N VAL A 401 19.57 2.26 12.58
CA VAL A 401 20.75 1.38 12.53
C VAL A 401 21.36 1.17 13.92
N LYS A 402 21.36 2.20 14.77
CA LYS A 402 21.77 2.09 16.18
C LYS A 402 20.90 1.08 16.95
N LEU A 403 19.61 1.04 16.64
CA LEU A 403 18.64 0.19 17.33
C LEU A 403 18.59 -1.24 16.79
N PHE A 404 18.61 -1.42 15.47
CA PHE A 404 18.46 -2.72 14.80
C PHE A 404 19.78 -3.41 14.45
N GLY A 405 20.90 -2.69 14.48
CA GLY A 405 22.23 -3.24 14.22
C GLY A 405 22.80 -2.87 12.84
N ASP A 406 24.12 -3.04 12.72
CA ASP A 406 24.86 -2.76 11.49
C ASP A 406 24.34 -3.63 10.33
N GLY A 407 23.94 -2.99 9.25
CA GLY A 407 23.49 -3.71 8.07
C GLY A 407 22.09 -4.30 8.15
N ASN A 408 21.27 -3.99 9.17
CA ASN A 408 19.89 -4.51 9.31
C ASN A 408 18.80 -3.50 8.92
N VAL A 409 19.18 -2.37 8.32
CA VAL A 409 18.24 -1.31 7.93
C VAL A 409 18.37 -1.00 6.45
N GLN A 410 17.22 -0.89 5.79
CA GLN A 410 17.16 -0.42 4.42
C GLN A 410 15.97 0.49 4.17
N ALA A 411 16.10 1.35 3.17
CA ALA A 411 15.02 2.25 2.79
C ALA A 411 14.94 2.43 1.28
N VAL A 412 13.75 2.80 0.82
CA VAL A 412 13.46 3.09 -0.58
C VAL A 412 12.61 4.35 -0.68
N ASN A 413 12.99 5.22 -1.62
CA ASN A 413 12.21 6.40 -1.96
C ASN A 413 10.97 6.01 -2.78
N LEU A 414 9.84 6.66 -2.58
CA LEU A 414 8.68 6.53 -3.44
C LEU A 414 8.72 7.62 -4.52
N ARG A 415 9.05 7.23 -5.76
CA ARG A 415 9.23 8.16 -6.91
C ARG A 415 8.14 9.24 -6.96
N GLY A 416 8.58 10.50 -6.95
CA GLY A 416 7.70 11.65 -7.17
C GLY A 416 7.07 12.22 -5.90
N TRP A 417 7.47 11.73 -4.72
CA TRP A 417 7.01 12.24 -3.44
C TRP A 417 8.13 12.31 -2.41
N ASN A 418 7.95 13.11 -1.36
CA ASN A 418 8.89 13.21 -0.24
C ASN A 418 8.58 12.13 0.81
N GLU A 419 8.49 10.88 0.36
CA GLU A 419 8.13 9.73 1.18
C GLU A 419 9.09 8.58 0.93
N SER A 420 9.35 7.80 1.98
CA SER A 420 10.13 6.58 1.90
C SER A 420 9.52 5.47 2.73
N VAL A 421 9.79 4.24 2.31
CA VAL A 421 9.53 3.05 3.12
C VAL A 421 10.85 2.61 3.73
N VAL A 422 10.89 2.53 5.06
CA VAL A 422 12.03 2.01 5.81
C VAL A 422 11.69 0.62 6.32
N VAL A 423 12.58 -0.35 6.12
CA VAL A 423 12.47 -1.71 6.65
C VAL A 423 13.67 -1.98 7.56
N CYS A 424 13.38 -2.34 8.80
CA CYS A 424 14.36 -2.74 9.79
C CYS A 424 14.15 -4.21 10.17
N VAL A 425 15.21 -5.01 10.11
CA VAL A 425 15.18 -6.44 10.46
C VAL A 425 15.61 -6.61 11.90
N ALA A 426 14.76 -7.23 12.73
CA ALA A 426 15.09 -7.53 14.11
C ALA A 426 16.28 -8.50 14.19
N PRO A 427 17.36 -8.14 14.90
CA PRO A 427 18.51 -9.03 15.01
C PRO A 427 18.14 -10.29 15.79
N GLY A 428 18.80 -11.40 15.47
CA GLY A 428 18.54 -12.64 16.20
C GLY A 428 19.47 -13.79 15.88
N ASN A 429 20.19 -13.75 14.76
CA ASN A 429 21.24 -14.71 14.45
C ASN A 429 22.42 -13.96 13.81
N PRO A 430 23.59 -13.89 14.47
CA PRO A 430 24.77 -13.21 13.95
C PRO A 430 25.20 -13.66 12.55
N GLU A 431 24.89 -14.90 12.14
CA GLU A 431 25.23 -15.43 10.81
C GLU A 431 24.36 -14.86 9.69
N THR A 432 23.14 -14.43 10.02
CA THR A 432 22.15 -13.89 9.06
C THR A 432 21.90 -12.40 9.26
N ASP A 433 22.26 -11.87 10.42
CA ASP A 433 22.32 -10.44 10.68
C ASP A 433 23.24 -9.83 9.60
N SER A 434 22.84 -8.68 9.05
CA SER A 434 23.46 -8.00 7.91
C SER A 434 23.21 -8.57 6.50
N TYR A 435 22.47 -9.67 6.33
CA TYR A 435 22.05 -10.13 4.98
C TYR A 435 21.28 -9.08 4.19
N THR A 436 20.66 -8.10 4.86
CA THR A 436 20.05 -6.95 4.18
C THR A 436 21.04 -6.19 3.29
N LEU A 437 22.34 -6.17 3.61
CA LEU A 437 23.39 -5.58 2.76
C LEU A 437 23.65 -6.38 1.48
N GLU A 438 23.27 -7.66 1.45
CA GLU A 438 23.44 -8.54 0.30
C GLU A 438 22.24 -8.53 -0.65
N ILE A 439 21.08 -7.98 -0.22
CA ILE A 439 19.87 -7.90 -1.05
C ILE A 439 20.11 -7.04 -2.29
N SER A 440 20.33 -7.72 -3.41
CA SER A 440 20.55 -7.11 -4.73
C SER A 440 19.26 -7.04 -5.55
N LYS A 441 19.31 -6.29 -6.66
CA LYS A 441 18.22 -6.26 -7.63
C LYS A 441 17.84 -7.68 -8.11
N SER A 442 18.84 -8.52 -8.37
CA SER A 442 18.61 -9.91 -8.77
C SER A 442 17.84 -10.71 -7.71
N CYS A 443 18.13 -10.53 -6.42
CA CYS A 443 17.38 -11.19 -5.35
C CYS A 443 15.92 -10.73 -5.35
N THR A 444 15.70 -9.42 -5.46
CA THR A 444 14.33 -8.87 -5.51
C THR A 444 13.57 -9.27 -6.77
N ASN A 445 14.24 -9.52 -7.90
CA ASN A 445 13.60 -10.04 -9.11
C ASN A 445 13.10 -11.47 -8.90
N VAL A 446 13.91 -12.33 -8.30
CA VAL A 446 13.50 -13.70 -7.98
C VAL A 446 12.34 -13.68 -7.00
N ALA A 447 12.44 -12.88 -5.93
CA ALA A 447 11.35 -12.70 -4.97
C ALA A 447 10.06 -12.21 -5.64
N PHE A 448 10.14 -11.21 -6.52
CA PHE A 448 8.98 -10.71 -7.27
C PHE A 448 8.35 -11.81 -8.13
N ASN A 449 9.16 -12.58 -8.86
CA ASN A 449 8.65 -13.67 -9.71
C ASN A 449 7.94 -14.77 -8.90
N VAL A 450 8.38 -15.04 -7.67
CA VAL A 450 7.67 -15.95 -6.76
C VAL A 450 6.25 -15.43 -6.50
N TYR A 451 6.10 -14.15 -6.13
CA TYR A 451 4.79 -13.57 -5.86
C TYR A 451 3.93 -13.40 -7.12
N GLU A 452 4.52 -13.04 -8.25
CA GLU A 452 3.77 -12.90 -9.51
C GLU A 452 3.26 -14.26 -10.01
N ALA A 453 3.99 -15.34 -9.75
CA ALA A 453 3.53 -16.70 -10.07
C ALA A 453 2.41 -17.18 -9.13
N LEU A 454 2.49 -16.85 -7.84
CA LEU A 454 1.49 -17.24 -6.84
C LEU A 454 0.23 -16.38 -6.88
N LEU A 455 0.39 -15.07 -7.09
CA LEU A 455 -0.65 -14.05 -7.00
C LEU A 455 -0.44 -12.98 -8.11
N PRO A 456 -0.72 -13.31 -9.39
CA PRO A 456 -0.48 -12.42 -10.52
C PRO A 456 -1.13 -11.05 -10.33
N GLY A 457 -0.36 -9.98 -10.54
CA GLY A 457 -0.83 -8.61 -10.38
C GLY A 457 -1.14 -8.21 -8.94
N TRP A 458 -0.81 -9.00 -7.92
CA TRP A 458 -0.95 -8.55 -6.53
C TRP A 458 0.11 -7.52 -6.14
N LEU A 459 1.37 -7.70 -6.55
CA LEU A 459 2.43 -6.72 -6.32
C LEU A 459 2.44 -5.64 -7.41
N PRO A 460 2.68 -4.35 -7.08
CA PRO A 460 2.91 -3.32 -8.07
C PRO A 460 4.14 -3.68 -8.90
N HIS A 461 4.17 -3.24 -10.15
CA HIS A 461 5.33 -3.44 -10.99
C HIS A 461 6.59 -2.86 -10.30
N PHE A 462 7.56 -3.72 -9.99
CA PHE A 462 8.72 -3.41 -9.15
C PHE A 462 9.82 -2.57 -9.86
N SER A 463 9.47 -1.84 -10.92
CA SER A 463 10.37 -0.92 -11.64
C SER A 463 10.83 0.25 -10.78
N TRP A 464 10.15 0.51 -9.66
CA TRP A 464 10.53 1.48 -8.64
C TRP A 464 11.66 0.98 -7.73
N LEU A 465 12.23 -0.20 -7.95
CA LEU A 465 13.46 -0.65 -7.30
C LEU A 465 14.57 -0.73 -8.35
N VAL A 466 15.24 0.36 -8.70
CA VAL A 466 16.21 0.32 -9.81
C VAL A 466 17.54 -0.29 -9.38
N ARG A 467 18.15 0.28 -8.34
CA ARG A 467 19.45 -0.15 -7.83
C ARG A 467 19.52 0.05 -6.33
N ALA A 468 20.28 -0.80 -5.67
CA ALA A 468 20.53 -0.69 -4.25
C ALA A 468 22.00 -0.35 -4.02
N LYS A 469 22.27 0.54 -3.08
CA LYS A 469 23.63 0.94 -2.68
C LYS A 469 23.77 0.82 -1.18
N THR A 470 24.91 0.30 -0.74
CA THR A 470 25.29 0.35 0.67
C THR A 470 25.85 1.73 0.98
N HIS A 471 25.29 2.36 2.00
CA HIS A 471 25.77 3.62 2.54
C HIS A 471 26.33 3.40 3.93
N SER A 472 27.16 4.34 4.39
CA SER A 472 27.74 4.29 5.72
C SER A 472 27.66 5.65 6.39
N PHE A 473 27.29 5.65 7.66
CA PHE A 473 27.28 6.80 8.55
C PHE A 473 27.81 6.34 9.91
N GLU A 474 28.79 7.05 10.49
CA GLU A 474 29.44 6.65 11.75
C GLU A 474 29.95 5.19 11.77
N LYS A 475 30.53 4.72 10.65
CA LYS A 475 31.00 3.32 10.45
C LYS A 475 29.89 2.26 10.53
N LYS A 476 28.62 2.67 10.58
CA LYS A 476 27.46 1.80 10.48
C LYS A 476 26.88 1.86 9.09
N ARG A 477 26.40 0.72 8.59
CA ARG A 477 25.98 0.49 7.21
C ARG A 477 24.47 0.32 7.15
N CYS A 478 23.89 0.87 6.10
CA CYS A 478 22.49 0.68 5.73
C CYS A 478 22.38 0.56 4.20
N ARG A 479 21.23 0.08 3.72
CA ARG A 479 20.97 -0.10 2.28
C ARG A 479 19.96 0.93 1.79
N LEU A 480 20.33 1.72 0.78
CA LEU A 480 19.43 2.66 0.14
C LEU A 480 19.08 2.19 -1.26
N TRP A 481 17.79 2.12 -1.55
CA TRP A 481 17.26 1.82 -2.88
C TRP A 481 16.93 3.10 -3.61
N ILE A 482 17.47 3.19 -4.83
CA ILE A 482 17.18 4.26 -5.76
C ILE A 482 15.98 3.80 -6.58
N SER A 483 14.92 4.58 -6.47
CA SER A 483 13.64 4.25 -7.06
C SER A 483 13.51 4.70 -8.48
#